data_AF-A0A2D5AFQ4-F1
#
_entry.id   AF-A0A2D5AFQ4-F1
#
_cell.length_a   1.000
_cell.length_b   1.000
_cell.length_c   1.000
_cell.angle_alpha   90.00
_cell.angle_beta   90.00
_cell.angle_gamma   90.00
#
_symmetry.space_group_name_H-M   'P 1'
#
loop_
_entity.id
_entity.type
_entity.pdbx_description
1 polymer ?
#
loop_
_entity_poly.entity_id
_entity_poly.type
_entity_poly.pdbx_seq_one_letter_code
_entity_poly.pdbx_strand_id
1 'polypeptide(L)'
;MFPKYLVLAKMFGVSSPFFMVMPKSFRLAHACLGLCFLGGMTWAGTAHAQPRAACEIRPVPFREDIRPPDAWELAWEAAWPEASEALQTWRAGQFDQVISAWRGWAPHAAPLQAMAERFSLPPSAAYLAWWATCDDVTRCTRATWDEDAVEAVLQSWKADATPLSAMRQAHAARPRTVPLDEWAKAMRTGMRLMENLELPRIHVVQPGETVYSISRALGLPPKCLAQWNGVWDDLQPGMALIIPDLL
;
A
#
# COMPACT_ATOMS: atom_id res chain seq x y z
N MET A 1 -16.16 12.71 19.42
CA MET A 1 -15.75 13.08 18.04
C MET A 1 -14.22 13.04 17.85
N PHE A 2 -13.47 12.14 18.51
CA PHE A 2 -12.02 11.98 18.28
C PHE A 2 -11.48 10.54 18.52
N PRO A 3 -12.02 9.45 17.91
CA PRO A 3 -11.32 8.16 17.91
C PRO A 3 -10.46 7.92 16.65
N LYS A 4 -10.73 8.61 15.54
CA LYS A 4 -10.13 8.33 14.21
C LYS A 4 -8.64 8.70 14.11
N TYR A 5 -8.21 9.77 14.77
CA TYR A 5 -6.84 10.27 14.68
C TYR A 5 -5.83 9.49 15.54
N LEU A 6 -6.30 8.78 16.58
CA LEU A 6 -5.41 8.08 17.52
C LEU A 6 -4.82 6.79 16.92
N VAL A 7 -5.57 6.11 16.04
CA VAL A 7 -5.11 4.91 15.32
C VAL A 7 -4.03 5.28 14.30
N LEU A 8 -4.25 6.36 13.54
CA LEU A 8 -3.27 6.91 12.60
C LEU A 8 -1.99 7.40 13.29
N ALA A 9 -2.11 8.13 14.41
CA ALA A 9 -0.94 8.63 15.15
C ALA A 9 -0.05 7.49 15.70
N LYS A 10 -0.67 6.38 16.14
CA LYS A 10 0.04 5.17 16.59
C LYS A 10 0.71 4.40 15.45
N MET A 11 0.08 4.34 14.27
CA MET A 11 0.68 3.69 13.10
C MET A 11 1.93 4.45 12.60
N PHE A 12 2.00 5.76 12.79
CA PHE A 12 3.09 6.60 12.30
C PHE A 12 4.06 7.11 13.39
N GLY A 13 3.94 6.65 14.63
CA GLY A 13 4.90 6.99 15.70
C GLY A 13 5.04 8.50 15.97
N VAL A 14 4.01 9.30 15.68
CA VAL A 14 4.06 10.76 15.91
C VAL A 14 3.81 11.01 17.39
N SER A 15 4.89 10.92 18.16
CA SER A 15 4.93 11.29 19.57
C SER A 15 5.37 12.76 19.69
N SER A 16 4.52 13.72 19.30
CA SER A 16 4.55 15.07 19.88
C SER A 16 3.42 15.98 19.38
N PRO A 17 2.80 16.76 20.29
CA PRO A 17 1.93 17.85 19.90
C PRO A 17 2.79 19.02 19.40
N PHE A 18 2.60 19.42 18.15
CA PHE A 18 3.16 20.68 17.62
C PHE A 18 2.50 21.87 18.34
N PHE A 19 3.10 22.32 19.45
CA PHE A 19 2.83 23.64 19.99
C PHE A 19 3.61 24.66 19.16
N MET A 20 2.87 25.46 18.39
CA MET A 20 3.37 26.63 17.68
C MET A 20 3.77 27.71 18.71
N VAL A 21 5.06 27.82 19.02
CA VAL A 21 5.60 28.93 19.82
C VAL A 21 6.13 29.99 18.84
N MET A 22 5.35 31.07 18.65
CA MET A 22 5.86 32.32 18.10
C MET A 22 6.76 33.02 19.13
N PRO A 23 8.00 33.40 18.79
CA PRO A 23 8.76 34.31 19.63
C PRO A 23 8.30 35.75 19.41
N LYS A 24 7.81 36.38 20.48
CA LYS A 24 7.62 37.83 20.59
C LYS A 24 8.95 38.51 20.94
N SER A 25 9.06 39.78 20.53
CA SER A 25 10.08 40.80 20.88
C SER A 25 11.45 40.64 20.19
N PHE A 26 11.84 41.43 19.18
CA PHE A 26 12.02 42.89 19.12
C PHE A 26 12.95 43.43 20.22
N ARG A 27 14.26 43.50 19.91
CA ARG A 27 15.16 44.53 20.44
C ARG A 27 16.14 44.98 19.36
N LEU A 28 16.11 46.28 19.11
CA LEU A 28 17.04 47.04 18.28
C LEU A 28 18.49 46.86 18.74
N ALA A 29 19.40 46.72 17.79
CA ALA A 29 20.78 47.19 17.95
C ALA A 29 21.19 47.89 16.65
N HIS A 30 21.39 49.20 16.75
CA HIS A 30 21.96 50.05 15.70
C HIS A 30 23.47 49.78 15.60
N ALA A 31 23.97 49.56 14.38
CA ALA A 31 25.34 49.89 14.00
C ALA A 31 25.38 50.21 12.50
N CYS A 32 25.65 51.48 12.20
CA CYS A 32 25.86 52.05 10.88
C CYS A 32 27.22 51.69 10.27
N LEU A 33 27.37 52.08 8.99
CA LEU A 33 28.54 52.14 8.09
C LEU A 33 28.70 50.94 7.15
N GLY A 34 28.75 51.08 5.81
CA GLY A 34 28.70 52.25 4.94
C GLY A 34 28.88 51.85 3.46
N LEU A 35 28.32 52.68 2.58
CA LEU A 35 28.61 52.96 1.15
C LEU A 35 28.67 51.85 0.07
N CYS A 36 27.73 51.99 -0.88
CA CYS A 36 27.86 52.09 -2.35
C CYS A 36 28.50 50.95 -3.16
N PHE A 37 27.76 50.36 -4.12
CA PHE A 37 27.81 50.73 -5.55
C PHE A 37 26.77 49.95 -6.39
N LEU A 38 26.43 50.55 -7.52
CA LEU A 38 25.43 50.21 -8.54
C LEU A 38 25.59 48.82 -9.18
N GLY A 39 24.47 48.23 -9.63
CA GLY A 39 24.48 47.13 -10.58
C GLY A 39 23.12 46.46 -10.76
N GLY A 40 22.32 46.97 -11.70
CA GLY A 40 21.05 46.36 -12.08
C GLY A 40 21.25 44.96 -12.66
N MET A 41 20.47 44.01 -12.18
CA MET A 41 20.19 42.75 -12.87
C MET A 41 18.71 42.47 -12.73
N THR A 42 17.96 42.80 -13.78
CA THR A 42 16.58 42.32 -13.97
C THR A 42 16.66 40.81 -14.17
N TRP A 43 16.37 40.05 -13.12
CA TRP A 43 16.21 38.61 -13.20
C TRP A 43 14.84 38.32 -13.82
N ALA A 44 14.78 38.29 -15.16
CA ALA A 44 13.66 37.70 -15.87
C ALA A 44 13.74 36.18 -15.68
N GLY A 45 13.18 35.70 -14.57
CA GLY A 45 12.99 34.28 -14.33
C GLY A 45 12.01 33.72 -15.35
N THR A 46 12.53 33.16 -16.44
CA THR A 46 11.75 32.26 -17.30
C THR A 46 11.52 30.99 -16.50
N ALA A 47 10.40 30.93 -15.79
CA ALA A 47 9.85 29.69 -15.26
C ALA A 47 9.60 28.75 -16.46
N HIS A 48 10.58 27.90 -16.75
CA HIS A 48 10.40 26.79 -17.66
C HIS A 48 9.43 25.84 -16.98
N ALA A 49 8.14 25.96 -17.31
CA ALA A 49 7.17 24.94 -17.00
C ALA A 49 7.66 23.65 -17.66
N GLN A 50 8.23 22.75 -16.86
CA GLN A 50 8.63 21.45 -17.35
C GLN A 50 7.39 20.77 -17.94
N PRO A 51 7.44 20.27 -19.18
CA PRO A 51 6.32 19.54 -19.74
C PRO A 51 6.09 18.31 -18.86
N ARG A 52 4.91 18.22 -18.23
CA ARG A 52 4.51 17.05 -17.45
C ARG A 52 4.73 15.81 -18.31
N ALA A 53 5.37 14.79 -17.75
CA ALA A 53 5.53 13.52 -18.44
C ALA A 53 4.13 13.00 -18.77
N ALA A 54 3.90 12.56 -20.01
CA ALA A 54 2.56 12.21 -20.52
C ALA A 54 1.81 11.11 -19.73
N CYS A 55 2.47 10.48 -18.76
CA CYS A 55 1.95 9.40 -17.94
C CYS A 55 2.13 9.67 -16.43
N GLU A 56 2.13 10.93 -16.01
CA GLU A 56 2.22 11.31 -14.60
C GLU A 56 0.95 10.84 -13.85
N ILE A 57 1.15 10.08 -12.77
CA ILE A 57 0.05 9.54 -11.95
C ILE A 57 -0.25 10.43 -10.75
N ARG A 58 -1.51 10.45 -10.34
CA ARG A 58 -1.90 11.05 -9.06
C ARG A 58 -1.25 10.28 -7.91
N PRO A 59 -0.65 10.96 -6.92
CA PRO A 59 -0.18 10.31 -5.71
C PRO A 59 -1.33 9.57 -5.02
N VAL A 60 -1.06 8.34 -4.54
CA VAL A 60 -2.05 7.51 -3.85
C VAL A 60 -2.43 8.15 -2.51
N PRO A 61 -3.68 8.60 -2.31
CA PRO A 61 -4.11 9.13 -1.03
C PRO A 61 -4.51 8.02 -0.05
N PHE A 62 -4.76 8.40 1.20
CA PHE A 62 -5.44 7.52 2.15
C PHE A 62 -6.94 7.52 1.89
N ARG A 63 -7.55 6.36 2.13
CA ARG A 63 -9.01 6.21 2.14
C ARG A 63 -9.63 7.01 3.27
N GLU A 64 -10.82 7.53 3.02
CA GLU A 64 -11.63 8.21 4.05
C GLU A 64 -12.33 7.20 4.99
N ASP A 65 -12.57 5.98 4.51
CA ASP A 65 -13.34 4.92 5.16
C ASP A 65 -12.44 3.82 5.77
N ILE A 66 -11.54 4.20 6.68
CA ILE A 66 -10.67 3.24 7.37
C ILE A 66 -11.45 2.47 8.45
N ARG A 67 -11.51 1.14 8.33
CA ARG A 67 -12.11 0.25 9.34
C ARG A 67 -11.25 0.13 10.61
N PRO A 68 -11.86 0.01 11.80
CA PRO A 68 -11.12 -0.28 13.03
C PRO A 68 -10.48 -1.69 12.98
N PRO A 69 -9.46 -1.95 13.82
CA PRO A 69 -8.90 -3.29 13.98
C PRO A 69 -9.89 -4.29 14.54
N ASP A 70 -9.87 -5.48 13.94
CA ASP A 70 -10.61 -6.63 14.44
C ASP A 70 -9.83 -7.34 15.58
N ALA A 71 -10.47 -8.33 16.19
CA ALA A 71 -9.92 -9.04 17.35
C ALA A 71 -8.57 -9.72 17.06
N TRP A 72 -8.37 -10.21 15.83
CA TRP A 72 -7.12 -10.86 15.44
C TRP A 72 -6.00 -9.84 15.34
N GLU A 73 -6.29 -8.70 14.73
CA GLU A 73 -5.32 -7.61 14.59
C GLU A 73 -4.89 -7.02 15.93
N LEU A 74 -5.83 -6.87 16.87
CA LEU A 74 -5.52 -6.41 18.22
C LEU A 74 -4.60 -7.40 18.95
N ALA A 75 -4.86 -8.70 18.81
CA ALA A 75 -4.02 -9.74 19.39
C ALA A 75 -2.61 -9.75 18.75
N TRP A 76 -2.51 -9.56 17.43
CA TRP A 76 -1.23 -9.45 16.74
C TRP A 76 -0.47 -8.18 17.10
N GLU A 77 -1.15 -7.05 17.29
CA GLU A 77 -0.52 -5.82 17.77
C GLU A 77 0.07 -6.01 19.17
N ALA A 78 -0.63 -6.72 20.05
CA ALA A 78 -0.12 -7.05 21.38
C ALA A 78 1.11 -7.97 21.34
N ALA A 79 1.15 -8.93 20.41
CA ALA A 79 2.27 -9.87 20.28
C ALA A 79 3.47 -9.30 19.50
N TRP A 80 3.23 -8.39 18.54
CA TRP A 80 4.24 -7.72 17.73
C TRP A 80 4.06 -6.19 17.76
N PRO A 81 4.37 -5.55 18.90
CA PRO A 81 4.10 -4.12 19.12
C PRO A 81 4.92 -3.20 18.21
N GLU A 82 6.11 -3.64 17.79
CA GLU A 82 7.06 -2.84 16.97
C GLU A 82 6.76 -2.84 15.47
N ALA A 83 5.55 -3.17 15.01
CA ALA A 83 5.32 -3.21 13.56
C ALA A 83 5.43 -1.83 12.88
N SER A 84 5.47 -0.72 13.63
CA SER A 84 5.87 0.60 13.10
C SER A 84 7.29 0.60 12.51
N GLU A 85 8.17 -0.31 12.92
CA GLU A 85 9.49 -0.51 12.30
C GLU A 85 9.40 -1.31 10.99
N ALA A 86 8.41 -2.20 10.83
CA ALA A 86 8.17 -2.86 9.55
C ALA A 86 7.65 -1.91 8.46
N LEU A 87 7.13 -0.73 8.83
CA LEU A 87 6.97 0.35 7.86
C LEU A 87 8.31 0.78 7.25
N GLN A 88 9.45 0.60 7.93
CA GLN A 88 10.76 0.83 7.34
C GLN A 88 11.08 -0.22 6.26
N THR A 89 10.65 -1.48 6.47
CA THR A 89 10.72 -2.56 5.47
C THR A 89 10.01 -2.17 4.17
N TRP A 90 8.87 -1.47 4.27
CA TRP A 90 8.15 -0.94 3.10
C TRP A 90 8.67 0.43 2.61
N ARG A 91 9.58 1.10 3.33
CA ARG A 91 10.07 2.47 3.02
C ARG A 91 11.41 2.54 2.29
N ALA A 92 12.23 1.49 2.27
CA ALA A 92 13.58 1.48 1.67
C ALA A 92 13.61 1.47 0.12
N GLY A 93 12.59 2.08 -0.51
CA GLY A 93 12.34 2.09 -1.95
C GLY A 93 10.87 1.83 -2.26
N GLN A 94 10.13 2.91 -2.51
CA GLN A 94 9.00 2.99 -3.44
C GLN A 94 7.73 2.18 -3.09
N PHE A 95 6.60 2.88 -2.99
CA PHE A 95 5.23 2.34 -2.98
C PHE A 95 5.00 1.16 -3.94
N ASP A 96 5.82 1.01 -4.97
CA ASP A 96 5.91 -0.10 -5.92
C ASP A 96 5.77 -1.49 -5.27
N GLN A 97 6.37 -1.75 -4.10
CA GLN A 97 6.21 -3.06 -3.45
C GLN A 97 4.79 -3.29 -2.92
N VAL A 98 4.19 -2.26 -2.31
CA VAL A 98 2.79 -2.28 -1.85
C VAL A 98 1.85 -2.41 -3.05
N ILE A 99 2.13 -1.65 -4.11
CA ILE A 99 1.37 -1.66 -5.37
C ILE A 99 1.47 -3.03 -6.06
N SER A 100 2.64 -3.67 -6.04
CA SER A 100 2.85 -5.01 -6.61
C SER A 100 2.13 -6.08 -5.79
N ALA A 101 2.21 -6.03 -4.46
CA ALA A 101 1.44 -6.91 -3.59
C ALA A 101 -0.07 -6.73 -3.80
N TRP A 102 -0.53 -5.49 -3.91
CA TRP A 102 -1.92 -5.17 -4.22
C TRP A 102 -2.36 -5.70 -5.58
N ARG A 103 -1.54 -5.55 -6.63
CA ARG A 103 -1.82 -6.11 -7.97
C ARG A 103 -2.10 -7.62 -7.89
N GLY A 104 -1.38 -8.34 -7.04
CA GLY A 104 -1.59 -9.77 -6.79
C GLY A 104 -2.83 -10.08 -5.94
N TRP A 105 -3.09 -9.30 -4.88
CA TRP A 105 -4.20 -9.52 -3.95
C TRP A 105 -5.57 -9.10 -4.52
N ALA A 106 -5.65 -7.94 -5.17
CA ALA A 106 -6.90 -7.28 -5.50
C ALA A 106 -7.89 -8.11 -6.34
N PRO A 107 -7.45 -8.93 -7.32
CA PRO A 107 -8.37 -9.83 -8.05
C PRO A 107 -9.07 -10.86 -7.16
N HIS A 108 -8.52 -11.15 -5.97
CA HIS A 108 -9.02 -12.17 -5.04
C HIS A 108 -9.62 -11.57 -3.77
N ALA A 109 -9.51 -10.25 -3.56
CA ALA A 109 -9.90 -9.60 -2.32
C ALA A 109 -11.37 -9.88 -1.93
N ALA A 110 -12.31 -9.63 -2.84
CA ALA A 110 -13.74 -9.82 -2.56
C ALA A 110 -14.12 -11.29 -2.24
N PRO A 111 -13.77 -12.31 -3.07
CA PRO A 111 -14.09 -13.69 -2.74
C PRO A 111 -13.43 -14.17 -1.46
N LEU A 112 -12.21 -13.72 -1.16
CA LEU A 112 -11.52 -14.07 0.09
C LEU A 112 -12.18 -13.49 1.33
N GLN A 113 -12.62 -12.24 1.26
CA GLN A 113 -13.36 -11.61 2.35
C GLN A 113 -14.69 -12.34 2.60
N ALA A 114 -15.42 -12.67 1.54
CA ALA A 114 -16.65 -13.45 1.65
C ALA A 114 -16.42 -14.86 2.22
N MET A 115 -15.30 -15.50 1.86
CA MET A 115 -14.94 -16.81 2.39
C MET A 115 -14.57 -16.75 3.88
N ALA A 116 -13.80 -15.75 4.30
CA ALA A 116 -13.51 -15.54 5.73
C ALA A 116 -14.80 -15.31 6.53
N GLU A 117 -15.72 -14.50 6.00
CA GLU A 117 -17.04 -14.28 6.60
C GLU A 117 -17.87 -15.57 6.72
N ARG A 118 -17.88 -16.42 5.67
CA ARG A 118 -18.55 -17.74 5.68
C ARG A 118 -18.02 -18.65 6.80
N PHE A 119 -16.73 -18.54 7.11
CA PHE A 119 -16.11 -19.27 8.22
C PHE A 119 -16.22 -18.57 9.57
N SER A 120 -16.92 -17.44 9.65
CA SER A 120 -17.05 -16.59 10.84
C SER A 120 -15.70 -16.10 11.37
N LEU A 121 -14.75 -15.88 10.45
CA LEU A 121 -13.43 -15.32 10.71
C LEU A 121 -13.44 -13.82 10.41
N PRO A 122 -12.59 -13.03 11.09
CA PRO A 122 -12.52 -11.60 10.81
C PRO A 122 -11.86 -11.30 9.46
N PRO A 123 -12.03 -10.07 8.91
CA PRO A 123 -11.44 -9.67 7.64
C PRO A 123 -9.92 -9.88 7.54
N SER A 124 -9.19 -9.72 8.65
CA SER A 124 -7.74 -9.94 8.69
C SER A 124 -7.34 -11.40 8.44
N ALA A 125 -8.23 -12.38 8.64
CA ALA A 125 -7.99 -13.76 8.28
C ALA A 125 -7.87 -13.95 6.75
N ALA A 126 -8.65 -13.21 5.96
CA ALA A 126 -8.58 -13.26 4.51
C ALA A 126 -7.19 -12.84 4.00
N TYR A 127 -6.65 -11.74 4.55
CA TYR A 127 -5.30 -11.26 4.24
C TYR A 127 -4.23 -12.26 4.65
N LEU A 128 -4.33 -12.80 5.88
CA LEU A 128 -3.38 -13.78 6.37
C LEU A 128 -3.35 -15.03 5.50
N ALA A 129 -4.52 -15.52 5.06
CA ALA A 129 -4.62 -16.71 4.22
C ALA A 129 -3.94 -16.49 2.86
N TRP A 130 -4.15 -15.35 2.21
CA TRP A 130 -3.42 -15.03 0.97
C TRP A 130 -1.92 -14.90 1.19
N TRP A 131 -1.49 -14.22 2.25
CA TRP A 131 -0.07 -14.12 2.62
C TRP A 131 0.56 -15.50 2.88
N ALA A 132 -0.21 -16.43 3.46
CA ALA A 132 0.22 -17.80 3.72
C ALA A 132 0.47 -18.58 2.41
N THR A 133 -0.30 -18.28 1.37
CA THR A 133 -0.21 -18.91 0.03
C THR A 133 0.79 -18.23 -0.90
N CYS A 134 1.43 -17.15 -0.46
CA CYS A 134 2.42 -16.41 -1.22
C CYS A 134 3.85 -16.70 -0.73
N ASP A 135 4.76 -17.03 -1.64
CA ASP A 135 6.19 -17.18 -1.35
C ASP A 135 6.87 -15.81 -1.26
N ASP A 136 6.61 -14.97 -2.27
CA ASP A 136 6.95 -13.54 -2.30
C ASP A 136 5.68 -12.77 -2.66
N VAL A 137 5.14 -12.02 -1.70
CA VAL A 137 3.90 -11.25 -1.90
C VAL A 137 4.01 -10.19 -2.99
N THR A 138 5.21 -9.69 -3.27
CA THR A 138 5.42 -8.71 -4.35
C THR A 138 5.44 -9.36 -5.73
N ARG A 139 5.61 -10.68 -5.80
CA ARG A 139 5.65 -11.47 -7.04
C ARG A 139 4.48 -12.44 -7.16
N CYS A 140 3.51 -12.38 -6.26
CA CYS A 140 2.32 -13.20 -6.34
C CYS A 140 1.51 -12.83 -7.58
N THR A 141 1.42 -13.76 -8.53
CA THR A 141 0.64 -13.63 -9.76
C THR A 141 -0.56 -14.57 -9.74
N ARG A 142 -1.54 -14.30 -10.60
CA ARG A 142 -2.76 -15.12 -10.76
C ARG A 142 -2.48 -16.58 -11.18
N ALA A 143 -1.28 -16.90 -11.69
CA ALA A 143 -0.99 -18.14 -12.40
C ALA A 143 -1.23 -19.43 -11.59
N THR A 144 -1.36 -19.34 -10.26
CA THR A 144 -1.62 -20.49 -9.37
C THR A 144 -2.50 -20.09 -8.18
N TRP A 145 -3.62 -19.40 -8.42
CA TRP A 145 -4.63 -19.19 -7.37
C TRP A 145 -5.33 -20.52 -7.07
N ASP A 146 -4.99 -21.11 -5.94
CA ASP A 146 -5.58 -22.35 -5.44
C ASP A 146 -6.63 -22.00 -4.36
N GLU A 147 -7.87 -21.80 -4.82
CA GLU A 147 -8.98 -21.41 -3.95
C GLU A 147 -9.26 -22.49 -2.89
N ASP A 148 -9.14 -23.76 -3.26
CA ASP A 148 -9.33 -24.90 -2.37
C ASP A 148 -8.28 -24.91 -1.24
N ALA A 149 -7.02 -24.60 -1.55
CA ALA A 149 -5.97 -24.49 -0.53
C ALA A 149 -6.24 -23.36 0.47
N VAL A 150 -6.72 -22.21 0.00
CA VAL A 150 -7.05 -21.09 0.90
C VAL A 150 -8.28 -21.44 1.74
N GLU A 151 -9.30 -22.03 1.13
CA GLU A 151 -10.49 -22.49 1.85
C GLU A 151 -10.11 -23.48 2.96
N ALA A 152 -9.25 -24.45 2.66
CA ALA A 152 -8.76 -25.40 3.65
C ALA A 152 -8.01 -24.71 4.81
N VAL A 153 -7.21 -23.68 4.53
CA VAL A 153 -6.53 -22.87 5.55
C VAL A 153 -7.55 -22.16 6.44
N LEU A 154 -8.53 -21.46 5.87
CA LEU A 154 -9.55 -20.76 6.65
C LEU A 154 -10.42 -21.74 7.45
N GLN A 155 -10.79 -22.88 6.87
CA GLN A 155 -11.54 -23.93 7.56
C GLN A 155 -10.75 -24.49 8.75
N SER A 156 -9.43 -24.66 8.62
CA SER A 156 -8.58 -25.10 9.72
C SER A 156 -8.57 -24.10 10.88
N TRP A 157 -8.64 -22.80 10.58
CA TRP A 157 -8.65 -21.76 11.61
C TRP A 157 -9.99 -21.62 12.30
N LYS A 158 -11.09 -21.87 11.58
CA LYS A 158 -12.43 -21.96 12.18
C LYS A 158 -12.50 -23.03 13.27
N ALA A 159 -11.80 -24.16 13.06
CA ALA A 159 -11.91 -25.31 13.95
C ALA A 159 -11.30 -25.06 15.34
N ASP A 160 -10.17 -24.34 15.45
CA ASP A 160 -9.48 -24.15 16.73
C ASP A 160 -8.35 -23.07 16.75
N ALA A 161 -8.26 -22.17 15.77
CA ALA A 161 -7.12 -21.24 15.74
C ALA A 161 -7.41 -19.91 16.47
N THR A 162 -6.65 -19.67 17.54
CA THR A 162 -6.41 -18.31 18.05
C THR A 162 -5.69 -17.45 16.99
N PRO A 163 -5.73 -16.11 17.07
CA PRO A 163 -5.00 -15.25 16.15
C PRO A 163 -3.50 -15.60 16.06
N LEU A 164 -2.86 -15.90 17.19
CA LEU A 164 -1.43 -16.22 17.23
C LEU A 164 -1.12 -17.58 16.62
N SER A 165 -1.96 -18.58 16.86
CA SER A 165 -1.79 -19.89 16.21
C SER A 165 -2.04 -19.81 14.70
N ALA A 166 -3.02 -19.01 14.25
CA ALA A 166 -3.26 -18.78 12.83
C ALA A 166 -2.04 -18.16 12.15
N MET A 167 -1.43 -17.13 12.75
CA MET A 167 -0.18 -16.51 12.23
C MET A 167 0.96 -17.53 12.12
N ARG A 168 1.17 -18.35 13.16
CA ARG A 168 2.22 -19.40 13.16
C ARG A 168 1.96 -20.46 12.09
N GLN A 169 0.71 -20.91 11.96
CA GLN A 169 0.32 -21.89 10.95
C GLN A 169 0.50 -21.32 9.53
N ALA A 170 0.10 -20.07 9.31
CA ALA A 170 0.29 -19.37 8.04
C ALA A 170 1.78 -19.29 7.65
N HIS A 171 2.64 -18.91 8.59
CA HIS A 171 4.10 -18.88 8.40
C HIS A 171 4.69 -20.28 8.17
N ALA A 172 4.18 -21.31 8.84
CA ALA A 172 4.62 -22.69 8.70
C ALA A 172 4.04 -23.42 7.48
N ALA A 173 3.01 -22.86 6.83
CA ALA A 173 2.35 -23.48 5.67
C ALA A 173 3.30 -23.71 4.48
N ARG A 174 4.44 -23.02 4.45
CA ARG A 174 5.49 -23.16 3.43
C ARG A 174 6.88 -22.94 4.00
N PRO A 175 7.94 -23.48 3.36
CA PRO A 175 9.31 -23.17 3.71
C PRO A 175 9.58 -21.66 3.53
N ARG A 176 9.99 -20.98 4.61
CA ARG A 176 10.32 -19.55 4.60
C ARG A 176 11.71 -19.33 5.18
N THR A 177 12.46 -18.42 4.59
CA THR A 177 13.77 -17.98 5.08
C THR A 177 13.65 -16.87 6.12
N VAL A 178 12.56 -16.11 6.09
CA VAL A 178 12.28 -15.00 7.01
C VAL A 178 11.72 -15.55 8.33
N PRO A 179 12.29 -15.17 9.50
CA PRO A 179 11.76 -15.55 10.82
C PRO A 179 10.31 -15.10 11.01
N LEU A 180 9.57 -15.83 11.87
CA LEU A 180 8.15 -15.54 12.15
C LEU A 180 7.92 -14.08 12.56
N ASP A 181 8.75 -13.53 13.44
CA ASP A 181 8.52 -12.19 13.99
C ASP A 181 8.66 -11.10 12.92
N GLU A 182 9.65 -11.23 12.03
CA GLU A 182 9.82 -10.31 10.90
C GLU A 182 8.69 -10.46 9.88
N TRP A 183 8.31 -11.70 9.57
CA TRP A 183 7.23 -12.00 8.64
C TRP A 183 5.87 -11.49 9.16
N ALA A 184 5.56 -11.71 10.44
CA ALA A 184 4.31 -11.28 11.07
C ALA A 184 4.19 -9.75 11.11
N LYS A 185 5.28 -9.04 11.43
CA LYS A 185 5.33 -7.57 11.36
C LYS A 185 5.09 -7.07 9.92
N ALA A 186 5.72 -7.69 8.91
CA ALA A 186 5.56 -7.34 7.50
C ALA A 186 4.15 -7.61 6.97
N MET A 187 3.56 -8.77 7.29
CA MET A 187 2.19 -9.13 6.91
C MET A 187 1.18 -8.13 7.50
N ARG A 188 1.25 -7.88 8.81
CA ARG A 188 0.31 -6.97 9.50
C ARG A 188 0.35 -5.56 8.93
N THR A 189 1.56 -5.03 8.71
CA THR A 189 1.73 -3.69 8.13
C THR A 189 1.29 -3.63 6.68
N GLY A 190 1.66 -4.62 5.87
CA GLY A 190 1.30 -4.68 4.45
C GLY A 190 -0.21 -4.73 4.25
N MET A 191 -0.92 -5.61 4.99
CA MET A 191 -2.40 -5.65 5.00
C MET A 191 -2.98 -4.27 5.26
N ARG A 192 -2.52 -3.59 6.32
CA ARG A 192 -3.05 -2.29 6.70
C ARG A 192 -2.73 -1.18 5.70
N LEU A 193 -1.56 -1.21 5.09
CA LEU A 193 -1.26 -0.28 4.00
C LEU A 193 -2.21 -0.49 2.82
N MET A 194 -2.43 -1.75 2.42
CA MET A 194 -3.33 -2.06 1.31
C MET A 194 -4.79 -1.71 1.59
N GLU A 195 -5.25 -1.87 2.83
CA GLU A 195 -6.59 -1.48 3.23
C GLU A 195 -6.79 0.02 3.36
N ASN A 196 -5.76 0.77 3.80
CA ASN A 196 -5.91 2.18 4.15
C ASN A 196 -5.60 3.13 2.99
N LEU A 197 -5.03 2.65 1.89
CA LEU A 197 -4.65 3.44 0.71
C LEU A 197 -5.69 3.31 -0.41
N GLU A 198 -5.92 4.39 -1.16
CA GLU A 198 -6.73 4.38 -2.39
C GLU A 198 -5.91 3.84 -3.56
N LEU A 199 -5.56 2.56 -3.48
CA LEU A 199 -4.70 1.92 -4.49
C LEU A 199 -5.39 1.89 -5.86
N PRO A 200 -4.61 1.94 -6.96
CA PRO A 200 -5.21 2.04 -8.28
C PRO A 200 -6.06 0.81 -8.62
N ARG A 201 -7.03 1.00 -9.51
CA ARG A 201 -7.93 -0.07 -9.96
C ARG A 201 -7.16 -1.15 -10.70
N ILE A 202 -7.63 -2.39 -10.60
CA ILE A 202 -7.08 -3.52 -11.37
C ILE A 202 -8.06 -3.90 -12.48
N HIS A 203 -7.50 -4.14 -13.67
CA HIS A 203 -8.18 -4.77 -14.80
C HIS A 203 -7.58 -6.16 -15.04
N VAL A 204 -8.41 -7.20 -15.04
CA VAL A 204 -7.97 -8.55 -15.40
C VAL A 204 -8.19 -8.75 -16.89
N VAL A 205 -7.12 -9.00 -17.63
CA VAL A 205 -7.13 -9.19 -19.08
C VAL A 205 -8.05 -10.35 -19.47
N GLN A 206 -8.97 -10.09 -20.39
CA GLN A 206 -9.89 -11.06 -20.97
C GLN A 206 -9.34 -11.65 -22.28
N PRO A 207 -9.82 -12.82 -22.73
CA PRO A 207 -9.43 -13.39 -24.01
C PRO A 207 -9.62 -12.41 -25.18
N GLY A 208 -8.56 -12.22 -25.97
CA GLY A 208 -8.57 -11.33 -27.14
C GLY A 208 -8.35 -9.85 -26.85
N GLU A 209 -8.20 -9.45 -25.59
CA GLU A 209 -7.84 -8.07 -25.26
C GLU A 209 -6.36 -7.77 -25.57
N THR A 210 -6.14 -6.56 -26.08
CA THR A 210 -4.82 -5.92 -26.25
C THR A 210 -4.72 -4.68 -25.38
N VAL A 211 -3.50 -4.20 -25.12
CA VAL A 211 -3.28 -2.89 -24.45
C VAL A 211 -4.10 -1.80 -25.13
N TYR A 212 -4.16 -1.80 -26.45
CA TYR A 212 -4.92 -0.83 -27.22
C TYR A 212 -6.43 -0.90 -26.95
N SER A 213 -7.01 -2.10 -27.00
CA SER A 213 -8.46 -2.27 -26.76
C SER A 213 -8.86 -1.88 -25.33
N ILE A 214 -8.06 -2.27 -24.33
CA ILE A 214 -8.30 -1.95 -22.91
C ILE A 214 -8.17 -0.44 -22.70
N SER A 215 -7.09 0.15 -23.21
CA SER A 215 -6.83 1.60 -23.08
C SER A 215 -7.95 2.41 -23.70
N ARG A 216 -8.44 2.02 -24.89
CA ARG A 216 -9.58 2.68 -25.55
C ARG A 216 -10.85 2.58 -24.71
N ALA A 217 -11.15 1.40 -24.16
CA ALA A 217 -12.34 1.19 -23.32
C ALA A 217 -12.30 2.03 -22.03
N LEU A 218 -11.11 2.22 -21.45
CA LEU A 218 -10.90 2.96 -20.21
C LEU A 218 -10.58 4.46 -20.40
N GLY A 219 -10.46 4.93 -21.64
CA GLY A 219 -10.09 6.32 -21.93
C GLY A 219 -8.65 6.67 -21.57
N LEU A 220 -7.73 5.70 -21.59
CA LEU A 220 -6.32 5.89 -21.25
C LEU A 220 -5.43 5.96 -22.50
N PRO A 221 -4.30 6.69 -22.48
CA PRO A 221 -3.27 6.56 -23.50
C PRO A 221 -2.63 5.15 -23.45
N PRO A 222 -2.58 4.40 -24.57
CA PRO A 222 -2.00 3.06 -24.60
C PRO A 222 -0.56 2.99 -24.06
N LYS A 223 0.24 4.01 -24.39
CA LYS A 223 1.62 4.15 -23.91
C LYS A 223 1.71 4.16 -22.38
N CYS A 224 0.77 4.83 -21.70
CA CYS A 224 0.78 4.95 -20.25
C CYS A 224 0.35 3.66 -19.56
N LEU A 225 -0.71 3.00 -20.08
CA LEU A 225 -1.13 1.70 -19.56
C LEU A 225 0.00 0.67 -19.68
N ALA A 226 0.65 0.64 -20.84
CA ALA A 226 1.79 -0.23 -21.09
C ALA A 226 2.99 0.05 -20.19
N GLN A 227 3.43 1.31 -20.14
CA GLN A 227 4.59 1.71 -19.35
C GLN A 227 4.42 1.35 -17.87
N TRP A 228 3.22 1.56 -17.33
CA TRP A 228 2.93 1.28 -15.93
C TRP A 228 2.87 -0.22 -15.59
N ASN A 229 2.56 -1.06 -16.58
CA ASN A 229 2.45 -2.49 -16.40
C ASN A 229 3.66 -3.28 -16.91
N GLY A 230 4.56 -2.64 -17.68
CA GLY A 230 5.72 -3.26 -18.29
C GLY A 230 5.37 -4.23 -19.43
N VAL A 231 4.26 -3.98 -20.15
CA VAL A 231 3.68 -4.90 -21.15
C VAL A 231 3.26 -4.15 -22.41
N TRP A 232 3.19 -4.83 -23.55
CA TRP A 232 2.66 -4.26 -24.80
C TRP A 232 1.81 -5.28 -25.57
N ASP A 233 2.43 -6.11 -26.41
CA ASP A 233 1.75 -7.11 -27.25
C ASP A 233 1.71 -8.51 -26.61
N ASP A 234 2.27 -8.66 -25.41
CA ASP A 234 2.46 -9.92 -24.69
C ASP A 234 1.36 -10.23 -23.66
N LEU A 235 0.23 -9.52 -23.72
CA LEU A 235 -0.89 -9.74 -22.81
C LEU A 235 -1.44 -11.16 -22.91
N GLN A 236 -1.55 -11.81 -21.75
CA GLN A 236 -2.17 -13.11 -21.58
C GLN A 236 -3.49 -12.97 -20.81
N PRO A 237 -4.54 -13.74 -21.17
CA PRO A 237 -5.75 -13.80 -20.38
C PRO A 237 -5.45 -14.11 -18.91
N GLY A 238 -6.09 -13.37 -18.00
CA GLY A 238 -5.86 -13.47 -16.56
C GLY A 238 -4.75 -12.56 -16.02
N MET A 239 -3.96 -11.90 -16.86
CA MET A 239 -2.99 -10.91 -16.36
C MET A 239 -3.72 -9.76 -15.64
N ALA A 240 -3.24 -9.41 -14.44
CA ALA A 240 -3.76 -8.28 -13.67
C ALA A 240 -2.97 -7.01 -14.04
N LEU A 241 -3.65 -6.06 -14.70
CA LEU A 241 -3.09 -4.77 -15.05
C LEU A 241 -3.54 -3.73 -14.04
N ILE A 242 -2.59 -2.92 -13.58
CA ILE A 242 -2.89 -1.70 -12.84
C ILE A 242 -3.37 -0.64 -13.81
N ILE A 243 -4.51 -0.04 -13.49
CA ILE A 243 -5.10 1.08 -14.21
C ILE A 243 -4.65 2.36 -13.50
N PRO A 244 -3.68 3.12 -14.08
CA PRO A 244 -3.18 4.33 -13.45
C PRO A 244 -4.24 5.44 -13.45
N ASP A 245 -4.27 6.23 -12.37
CA ASP A 245 -5.03 7.49 -12.32
C ASP A 245 -4.12 8.63 -12.80
N LEU A 246 -4.33 9.08 -14.05
CA LEU A 246 -3.48 10.09 -14.69
C LEU A 246 -3.90 11.52 -14.30
N LEU A 247 -2.94 12.44 -14.20
CA LEU A 247 -3.14 13.86 -13.86
C LEU A 247 -3.66 14.73 -15.01
#